data_AF-A0AAU3PTN1-F1
#
_entry.id   AF-A0AAU3PTN1-F1
#
_cell.length_a   1.000
_cell.length_b   1.000
_cell.length_c   1.000
_cell.angle_alpha   90.00
_cell.angle_beta   90.00
_cell.angle_gamma   90.00
#
_symmetry.space_group_name_H-M   'P 1'
#
loop_
_entity.id
_entity.type
_entity.pdbx_description
1 polymer ?
#
loop_
_entity_poly.entity_id
_entity_poly.type
_entity_poly.pdbx_seq_one_letter_code
_entity_poly.pdbx_strand_id
1 'polypeptide(L)' 'MTATTIKVPKATRDRLHRLAATHGLTLAQEIDRLIDESGAKPRPTIGGYRSTEPLSADRIDAELARGFGE' A
#
# COMPACT_ATOMS: atom_id res chain seq x y z
N MET A 1 12.91 15.54 7.63
CA MET A 1 13.39 14.14 7.71
C MET A 1 13.74 13.84 9.15
N THR A 2 12.94 13.00 9.82
CA THR A 2 13.28 12.47 11.15
C THR A 2 14.07 11.19 10.96
N ALA A 3 15.29 11.14 11.49
CA ALA A 3 16.10 9.93 11.48
C ALA A 3 15.63 9.01 12.62
N THR A 4 15.14 7.82 12.26
CA THR A 4 14.74 6.80 13.23
C THR A 4 15.80 5.71 13.28
N THR A 5 16.34 5.44 14.47
CA THR A 5 17.33 4.38 14.68
C THR A 5 16.66 3.09 15.10
N ILE A 6 16.89 2.02 14.36
CA ILE A 6 16.43 0.66 14.71
C ILE A 6 17.63 -0.26 14.95
N LYS A 7 17.49 -1.19 15.89
CA LYS A 7 18.49 -2.26 16.07
C LYS A 7 18.21 -3.37 15.07
N VAL A 8 19.18 -3.65 14.20
CA VAL A 8 19.12 -4.72 13.22
C VAL A 8 20.32 -5.65 13.36
N PRO A 9 20.12 -6.99 13.31
CA PRO A 9 21.23 -7.93 13.24
C PRO A 9 22.13 -7.65 12.03
N LYS A 10 23.45 -7.82 12.20
CA LYS A 10 24.43 -7.58 11.13
C LYS A 10 24.09 -8.36 9.86
N ALA A 11 23.72 -9.63 10.01
CA ALA A 11 23.34 -10.48 8.89
C ALA A 11 22.15 -9.90 8.08
N THR A 12 21.16 -9.33 8.76
CA THR A 12 20.01 -8.68 8.13
C THR A 12 20.43 -7.41 7.40
N ARG A 13 21.23 -6.55 8.05
CA ARG A 13 21.78 -5.34 7.44
C ARG A 13 22.57 -5.65 6.16
N ASP A 14 23.43 -6.67 6.19
CA ASP A 14 24.26 -7.04 5.04
C ASP A 14 23.41 -7.61 3.88
N ARG A 15 22.30 -8.30 4.19
CA ARG A 15 21.33 -8.73 3.18
C ARG A 15 20.61 -7.54 2.55
N LEU A 16 20.18 -6.56 3.35
CA LEU A 16 19.53 -5.35 2.86
C LEU A 16 20.47 -4.52 1.96
N HIS A 17 21.76 -4.41 2.32
CA HIS A 17 22.73 -3.74 1.46
C HIS A 17 22.90 -4.42 0.10
N ARG A 18 22.93 -5.76 0.04
CA ARG A 18 22.99 -6.47 -1.23
C ARG A 18 21.72 -6.28 -2.06
N LEU A 19 20.56 -6.28 -1.41
CA LEU A 19 19.27 -6.07 -2.07
C LEU A 19 19.19 -4.66 -2.68
N ALA A 20 19.55 -3.63 -1.90
CA ALA A 20 19.60 -2.25 -2.36
C ALA A 20 20.54 -2.08 -3.57
N ALA A 21 21.72 -2.72 -3.53
CA ALA A 21 22.67 -2.71 -4.64
C ALA A 21 22.10 -3.34 -5.93
N THR A 22 21.35 -4.43 -5.82
CA THR A 22 20.68 -5.07 -6.96
C THR A 22 19.64 -4.15 -7.60
N HIS A 23 18.95 -3.34 -6.82
CA HIS A 23 17.96 -2.39 -7.31
C HIS A 23 18.55 -1.02 -7.70
N GLY A 24 19.86 -0.80 -7.49
CA GLY A 24 20.49 0.50 -7.70
C GLY A 24 19.98 1.59 -6.75
N LEU A 25 19.45 1.19 -5.59
CA LEU A 25 18.85 2.07 -4.58
C LEU A 25 19.78 2.24 -3.38
N THR A 26 19.59 3.34 -2.65
CA THR A 26 20.17 3.48 -1.31
C THR A 26 19.45 2.56 -0.32
N LEU A 27 20.11 2.24 0.80
CA LEU A 27 19.52 1.40 1.86
C LEU A 27 18.19 1.98 2.38
N ALA A 28 18.10 3.31 2.51
CA ALA A 28 16.88 3.98 2.96
C ALA A 28 15.75 3.81 1.94
N GLN A 29 16.03 4.06 0.66
CA GLN A 29 15.05 3.88 -0.42
C GLN A 29 14.57 2.44 -0.56
N GLU A 30 15.47 1.47 -0.37
CA GLU A 30 15.10 0.06 -0.38
C GLU A 30 14.17 -0.31 0.79
N ILE A 31 14.43 0.24 1.98
CA ILE A 31 13.55 0.06 3.14
C ILE A 31 12.18 0.69 2.89
N ASP A 32 12.13 1.92 2.37
CA ASP A 32 10.88 2.60 2.04
C ASP A 32 10.07 1.80 1.01
N ARG A 33 10.73 1.32 -0.05
CA ARG A 33 10.10 0.45 -1.06
C ARG A 33 9.52 -0.82 -0.43
N LEU A 34 10.27 -1.50 0.43
CA LEU A 34 9.79 -2.72 1.11
C LEU A 34 8.60 -2.42 2.04
N ILE A 35 8.58 -1.25 2.69
CA ILE A 35 7.45 -0.81 3.51
C ILE A 35 6.23 -0.53 2.63
N ASP A 36 6.41 0.13 1.49
CA ASP A 36 5.32 0.42 0.55
C ASP A 36 4.75 -0.86 -0.08
N GLU A 37 5.61 -1.82 -0.42
CA GLU A 37 5.21 -3.12 -0.98
C GLU A 37 4.52 -4.02 0.06
N SER A 38 4.97 -4.00 1.31
CA SER A 38 4.40 -4.81 2.41
C SER A 38 3.23 -4.14 3.12
N GLY A 39 3.07 -2.83 2.96
CA GLY A 39 1.99 -2.06 3.55
C GLY A 39 0.64 -2.50 3.01
N ALA A 40 -0.32 -2.72 3.91
CA ALA A 40 -1.71 -2.83 3.51
C ALA A 40 -2.10 -1.55 2.77
N LYS A 41 -2.46 -1.65 1.47
CA LYS A 41 -3.00 -0.52 0.72
C LYS A 41 -4.06 0.17 1.57
N PRO A 42 -3.94 1.49 1.85
CA PRO A 42 -4.88 2.18 2.71
C PRO A 42 -6.29 1.90 2.21
N ARG A 43 -7.19 1.53 3.13
CA ARG A 43 -8.58 1.22 2.78
C ARG A 43 -9.14 2.45 2.05
N PRO A 44 -9.71 2.28 0.85
CA PRO A 44 -10.27 3.39 0.10
C PRO A 44 -11.32 4.08 0.97
N THR A 45 -11.12 5.38 1.20
CA THR A 45 -11.97 6.20 2.07
C THR A 45 -13.34 6.45 1.43
N ILE A 46 -13.46 6.19 0.13
CA ILE A 46 -14.67 6.32 -0.68
C ILE A 46 -14.74 5.11 -1.61
N GLY A 47 -15.85 4.37 -1.60
CA GLY A 47 -16.22 3.47 -2.68
C GLY A 47 -15.29 2.27 -2.97
N GLY A 48 -14.79 1.54 -1.98
CA GLY A 48 -14.10 0.25 -2.26
C GLY A 48 -12.86 0.34 -3.20
N TYR A 49 -12.23 -0.79 -3.51
CA TYR A 49 -10.94 -0.79 -4.23
C TYR A 49 -11.06 -0.48 -5.74
N ARG A 50 -12.28 -0.32 -6.27
CA ARG A 50 -12.57 -0.12 -7.70
C ARG A 50 -13.60 0.98 -8.02
N SER A 51 -14.20 1.65 -7.03
CA SER A 51 -15.09 2.79 -7.35
C SER A 51 -14.26 4.06 -7.44
N THR A 52 -14.36 4.73 -8.58
CA THR A 52 -13.76 6.05 -8.81
C THR A 52 -14.66 7.19 -8.33
N GLU A 53 -15.89 6.88 -7.88
CA GLU A 53 -16.88 7.88 -7.45
C GLU A 53 -17.61 7.41 -6.17
N PRO A 54 -17.93 8.33 -5.23
CA PRO A 54 -18.87 8.07 -4.15
C PRO A 54 -20.26 7.81 -4.74
N LEU A 55 -20.79 6.60 -4.53
CA LEU A 55 -22.20 6.34 -4.80
C LEU A 55 -23.04 7.02 -3.70
N SER A 56 -23.96 7.91 -4.10
CA SER A 56 -24.98 8.45 -3.19
C SER A 56 -26.00 7.36 -2.86
N ALA A 57 -26.63 7.46 -1.67
CA ALA A 57 -27.67 6.53 -1.24
C ALA A 57 -28.77 6.36 -2.31
N ASP A 58 -29.21 7.48 -2.89
CA ASP A 58 -30.23 7.49 -3.95
C ASP A 58 -29.84 6.68 -5.19
N ARG A 59 -28.54 6.67 -5.56
CA ARG A 59 -28.03 5.87 -6.68
C ARG A 59 -27.97 4.39 -6.33
N ILE A 60 -27.65 4.05 -5.09
CA ILE A 60 -27.64 2.66 -4.61
C ILE A 60 -29.05 2.08 -4.67
N ASP A 61 -30.04 2.82 -4.19
CA ASP A 61 -31.44 2.39 -4.20
C ASP A 61 -31.99 2.23 -5.62
N ALA A 62 -31.62 3.14 -6.54
CA ALA A 62 -32.02 3.05 -7.94
C ALA A 62 -31.41 1.82 -8.66
N GLU A 63 -30.15 1.48 -8.36
CA GLU A 63 -29.48 0.30 -8.94
C GLU A 63 -29.98 -1.01 -8.30
N LEU A 64 -30.26 -1.03 -7.00
CA LEU A 64 -30.90 -2.19 -6.34
C LEU A 64 -32.31 -2.44 -6.88
N ALA A 65 -33.09 -1.39 -7.17
CA ALA A 65 -34.40 -1.50 -7.79
C ALA A 65 -34.36 -2.02 -9.24
N ARG A 66 -33.22 -1.91 -9.93
CA ARG A 66 -33.02 -2.44 -11.29
C ARG A 66 -32.74 -3.94 -11.33
N GLY A 67 -32.54 -4.59 -10.18
CA GLY A 67 -32.37 -6.04 -10.07
C GLY A 67 -30.91 -6.41 -9.80
N PHE A 68 -30.61 -6.72 -8.55
CA PHE A 68 -29.33 -7.26 -8.13
C PHE A 68 -29.41 -8.79 -8.07
N GLY A 69 -28.88 -9.46 -9.10
CA GLY A 69 -28.72 -10.92 -9.16
C GLY A 69 -29.71 -11.65 -10.08
N GLU A 70 -29.26 -11.95 -11.30
CA GLU A 70 -29.53 -13.24 -11.96
C GLU A 70 -28.28 -14.12 -11.84
#